data_AF-A0A8B5WYT5-F1
#
_entry.id   AF-A0A8B5WYT5-F1
#
_cell.length_a   1.000
_cell.length_b   1.000
_cell.length_c   1.000
_cell.angle_alpha   90.00
_cell.angle_beta   90.00
_cell.angle_gamma   90.00
#
_symmetry.space_group_name_H-M   'P 1'
#
loop_
_entity.id
_entity.type
_entity.pdbx_description
1 polymer ?
#
loop_
_entity_poly.entity_id
_entity_poly.type
_entity_poly.pdbx_seq_one_letter_code
_entity_poly.pdbx_strand_id
1 'polypeptide(L)' 'MNLFLQITLAVVLVMMLFFLWPAFKRWQEHGPKAKQGDWPAVLLPLALIVGLVVLLVALVR' A
#
# COMPACT_ATOMS: atom_id res chain seq x y z
N MET A 1 -13.40 -15.46 18.58
CA MET A 1 -12.82 -14.22 19.17
C MET A 1 -13.78 -13.71 20.22
N ASN A 2 -13.33 -13.50 21.47
CA ASN A 2 -14.20 -13.01 22.55
C ASN A 2 -14.34 -11.48 22.51
N LEU A 3 -15.45 -10.96 23.04
CA LEU A 3 -15.80 -9.53 23.00
C LEU A 3 -14.69 -8.65 23.59
N PHE A 4 -14.07 -9.09 24.69
CA PHE A 4 -12.93 -8.41 25.30
C PHE A 4 -11.79 -8.19 24.30
N LEU A 5 -11.35 -9.24 23.61
CA LEU A 5 -10.28 -9.15 22.61
C LEU A 5 -10.66 -8.24 21.44
N GLN A 6 -11.92 -8.28 20.98
CA GLN A 6 -12.39 -7.38 19.92
C GLN A 6 -12.31 -5.91 20.33
N ILE A 7 -12.72 -5.59 21.56
CA ILE A 7 -12.66 -4.22 22.11
C ILE A 7 -11.20 -3.80 22.29
N THR A 8 -10.35 -4.66 22.85
CA THR A 8 -8.91 -4.38 23.00
C THR A 8 -8.26 -4.09 21.65
N LEU A 9 -8.52 -4.92 20.64
CA LEU A 9 -7.99 -4.71 19.29
C LEU A 9 -8.50 -3.41 18.67
N ALA A 10 -9.79 -3.10 18.83
CA ALA A 10 -10.36 -1.85 18.32
C ALA A 10 -9.69 -0.63 18.96
N VAL A 11 -9.47 -0.64 20.29
CA VAL A 11 -8.78 0.44 21.00
C VAL A 11 -7.33 0.56 20.53
N VAL A 12 -6.61 -0.55 20.35
CA VAL A 12 -5.23 -0.55 19.83
C VAL A 12 -5.19 0.05 18.42
N LEU A 13 -6.12 -0.31 17.54
CA LEU A 13 -6.18 0.23 16.18
C LEU A 13 -6.46 1.74 16.18
N VAL A 14 -7.38 2.21 17.03
CA VAL A 14 -7.67 3.65 17.16
C VAL A 14 -6.46 4.41 17.69
N MET A 15 -5.79 3.88 18.73
CA MET A 15 -4.57 4.49 19.25
C MET A 15 -3.47 4.52 18.19
N MET A 16 -3.28 3.42 17.46
CA MET A 16 -2.31 3.36 16.36
C MET A 16 -2.61 4.44 15.33
N LEU A 17 -3.87 4.59 14.91
CA LEU A 17 -4.26 5.62 13.97
C LEU A 17 -3.93 7.02 14.50
N PHE A 18 -4.25 7.31 15.76
CA PHE A 18 -3.96 8.59 16.40
C PHE A 18 -2.46 8.90 16.47
N PHE A 19 -1.64 7.92 16.87
CA PHE A 19 -0.19 8.07 16.97
C PHE A 19 0.51 8.17 15.60
N LEU A 20 0.04 7.43 14.59
CA LEU A 20 0.63 7.46 13.24
C LEU A 20 0.12 8.64 12.40
N TRP A 21 -1.05 9.20 12.73
CA TRP A 21 -1.64 10.34 12.03
C TRP A 21 -0.69 11.53 11.78
N PRO A 22 0.09 12.02 12.75
CA PRO A 22 1.02 13.13 12.49
C PRO A 22 2.12 12.76 11.50
N ALA A 23 2.64 11.54 11.54
CA ALA A 23 3.64 11.07 10.59
C ALA A 23 3.05 10.98 9.17
N PHE A 24 1.84 10.41 9.06
CA PHE A 24 1.08 10.36 7.82
C PHE A 24 0.84 11.75 7.23
N LYS A 25 0.35 12.71 8.03
CA LYS A 25 0.17 14.10 7.59
C LYS A 25 1.47 14.73 7.11
N ARG A 26 2.56 14.55 7.87
CA ARG A 26 3.88 15.05 7.47
C ARG A 26 4.31 14.49 6.12
N TRP A 27 4.12 13.19 5.90
CA TRP A 27 4.44 12.55 4.61
C TRP A 27 3.55 13.02 3.47
N GLN A 28 2.26 13.29 3.71
CA GLN A 28 1.40 13.85 2.68
C GLN A 28 1.79 15.28 2.28
N GLU A 29 2.12 16.11 3.26
CA GLU A 29 2.45 17.52 3.04
C GLU A 29 3.87 17.72 2.49
N HIS A 30 4.83 16.92 2.95
CA HIS A 30 6.27 17.10 2.67
C HIS A 30 6.89 15.95 1.85
N GLY A 31 6.11 14.94 1.48
CA GLY A 31 6.59 13.81 0.71
C GLY A 31 7.03 14.21 -0.70
N PRO A 32 7.93 13.43 -1.33
CA PRO A 32 8.32 13.67 -2.70
C PRO A 32 7.08 13.55 -3.60
N LYS A 33 6.70 14.66 -4.23
CA LYS A 33 5.62 14.67 -5.21
C LYS A 33 6.09 13.99 -6.48
N ALA A 34 5.19 13.26 -7.13
CA ALA A 34 5.44 12.68 -8.43
C ALA A 34 5.90 13.77 -9.39
N LYS A 35 7.09 13.59 -9.95
CA LYS A 35 7.66 14.46 -10.99
C LYS A 35 7.24 13.97 -12.36
N GLN A 36 7.37 14.84 -13.36
CA GLN A 36 7.24 14.43 -14.74
C GLN A 36 8.28 13.34 -15.04
N GLY A 37 7.82 12.14 -15.41
CA GLY A 37 8.67 10.97 -15.62
C GLY A 37 8.42 9.82 -14.64
N ASP A 38 7.84 10.07 -13.46
CA ASP A 38 7.59 8.99 -12.48
C ASP A 38 6.49 8.03 -12.97
N TRP A 39 5.45 8.57 -13.62
CA TRP A 39 4.37 7.79 -14.21
C TRP A 39 4.82 6.82 -15.30
N PRO A 40 5.58 7.25 -16.33
CA PRO A 40 6.12 6.30 -17.31
C PRO A 40 7.17 5.36 -16.71
N ALA A 41 7.93 5.79 -15.69
CA ALA A 41 8.89 4.90 -15.00
C ALA A 41 8.21 3.71 -14.29
N VAL A 42 7.02 3.91 -13.72
CA VAL A 42 6.21 2.85 -13.09
C VAL A 42 5.60 1.87 -14.12
N LEU A 43 5.44 2.29 -15.37
CA LEU A 43 4.84 1.47 -16.40
C LEU A 43 5.66 0.20 -16.68
N LEU A 44 6.99 0.30 -16.72
CA LEU A 44 7.88 -0.82 -17.01
C LEU A 44 7.78 -1.97 -15.98
N PRO A 45 7.92 -1.73 -14.66
CA PRO A 45 7.77 -2.80 -13.66
C PRO A 45 6.34 -3.38 -13.63
N LEU A 46 5.30 -2.56 -13.82
CA LEU A 46 3.92 -3.06 -13.90
C LEU A 46 3.71 -3.95 -15.13
N ALA A 47 4.22 -3.53 -16.29
CA ALA A 47 4.14 -4.31 -17.52
C ALA A 47 4.89 -5.64 -17.40
N LEU A 48 6.04 -5.66 -16.71
CA LEU A 48 6.77 -6.89 -16.40
C LEU A 48 5.95 -7.86 -15.56
N ILE A 49 5.26 -7.37 -14.52
CA ILE A 49 4.40 -8.22 -13.67
C ILE A 49 3.24 -8.78 -14.48
N VAL A 50 2.54 -7.93 -15.24
CA VAL A 50 1.42 -8.37 -16.09
C VAL A 50 1.92 -9.39 -17.13
N GLY A 51 3.05 -9.11 -17.78
CA GLY A 51 3.67 -10.01 -18.75
C GLY A 51 4.04 -11.36 -18.13
N LEU A 52 4.59 -11.37 -16.92
CA LEU A 52 4.91 -12.60 -16.19
C LEU A 52 3.65 -13.41 -15.91
N VAL A 53 2.57 -12.79 -15.43
CA VAL A 53 1.29 -13.50 -15.19
C VAL A 53 0.74 -14.08 -16.48
N VAL A 54 0.75 -13.32 -17.58
CA VAL A 54 0.29 -13.80 -18.89
C VAL A 54 1.14 -14.98 -19.36
N LEU A 55 2.46 -14.91 -19.22
CA LEU A 55 3.37 -16.00 -19.57
C LEU A 55 3.06 -17.28 -18.78
N LEU A 56 2.88 -17.16 -17.46
CA LEU A 56 2.53 -18.29 -16.59
C LEU A 56 1.20 -18.92 -17.02
N VAL A 57 0.20 -18.09 -17.32
CA VAL A 57 -1.10 -18.54 -17.81
C VAL A 57 -0.98 -19.25 -19.16
N ALA A 58 -0.14 -18.77 -20.06
CA ALA A 58 0.10 -19.42 -21.36
C ALA A 58 0.84 -20.76 -21.22
N LEU A 59 1.68 -20.93 -20.19
CA LEU A 59 2.47 -22.14 -19.97
C LEU A 59 1.67 -23.29 -19.32
N VAL A 60 0.56 -22.96 -18.64
CA VAL A 60 -0.28 -23.93 -17.91
C VAL A 60 -1.57 -24.29 -18.69
N ARG A 61 -1.87 -23.55 -19.76
CA ARG A 61 -2.99 -23.85 -20.67
C ARG A 61 -2.55 -24.82 -21.76
#